data_AF-A0A0A0CX63-F1
#
_entry.id   AF-A0A0A0CX63-F1
#
_cell.length_a   1.000
_cell.length_b   1.000
_cell.length_c   1.000
_cell.angle_alpha   90.00
_cell.angle_beta   90.00
_cell.angle_gamma   90.00
#
_symmetry.space_group_name_H-M   'P 1'
#
loop_
_entity.id
_entity.type
_entity.pdbx_description
1 polymer ?
#
loop_
_entity_poly.entity_id
_entity_poly.type
_entity_poly.pdbx_seq_one_letter_code
_entity_poly.pdbx_strand_id
1 'polypeptide(L)'
;MTPTNPLSLLSPLLTLAGLVGSFFYIQLSQWLRDLVALHQKVELNRFAGDEPQKRAIIECRIEYRRLATWHIYAVNLSVIAFVLFILVLGLLMIRPAAADPMYDYLAIALWVFLAVFVGLASVLFWLGHSKAREIGAILEPKRPSGG
;
A
#
# COMPACT_ATOMS: atom_id res chain seq x y z
N MET A 1 -1.11 1.20 -43.59
CA MET A 1 -0.89 1.29 -42.13
C MET A 1 -1.94 0.42 -41.48
N THR A 2 -1.56 -0.70 -40.88
CA THR A 2 -2.50 -1.57 -40.16
C THR A 2 -3.09 -0.76 -38.99
N PRO A 3 -4.43 -0.67 -38.87
CA PRO A 3 -5.03 0.02 -37.74
C PRO A 3 -4.55 -0.68 -36.47
N THR A 4 -3.84 0.06 -35.63
CA THR A 4 -3.38 -0.43 -34.32
C THR A 4 -4.63 -0.69 -33.50
N ASN A 5 -4.98 -1.96 -33.30
CA ASN A 5 -6.16 -2.30 -32.53
C ASN A 5 -5.91 -1.90 -31.06
N PRO A 6 -6.64 -0.93 -30.49
CA PRO A 6 -6.39 -0.46 -29.12
C PRO A 6 -6.50 -1.58 -28.08
N LEU A 7 -7.25 -2.65 -28.37
CA LEU A 7 -7.33 -3.85 -27.52
C LEU A 7 -6.00 -4.60 -27.39
N SER A 8 -5.14 -4.60 -28.42
CA SER A 8 -3.85 -5.30 -28.35
C SER A 8 -2.84 -4.59 -27.44
N LEU A 9 -3.02 -3.29 -27.20
CA LEU A 9 -2.24 -2.51 -26.25
C LEU A 9 -2.83 -2.56 -24.83
N LEU A 10 -4.13 -2.83 -24.69
CA LEU A 10 -4.81 -2.88 -23.40
C LEU A 10 -4.47 -4.14 -22.60
N SER A 11 -4.40 -5.31 -23.26
CA SER A 11 -4.02 -6.58 -22.61
C SER A 11 -2.65 -6.56 -21.89
N PRO A 12 -1.55 -6.07 -22.50
CA PRO A 12 -0.27 -5.99 -21.79
C PRO A 12 -0.30 -4.95 -20.66
N LEU A 13 -1.03 -3.84 -20.80
CA LEU A 13 -1.19 -2.83 -19.74
C LEU A 13 -1.93 -3.40 -18.53
N LEU A 14 -3.01 -4.13 -18.75
CA LEU A 14 -3.76 -4.82 -17.69
C LEU A 14 -2.92 -5.89 -17.00
N THR A 15 -2.14 -6.65 -17.76
CA THR A 15 -1.21 -7.64 -17.21
C THR A 15 -0.16 -6.97 -16.32
N LEU A 16 0.42 -5.86 -16.79
CA LEU A 16 1.39 -5.09 -16.00
C LEU A 16 0.76 -4.54 -14.72
N ALA A 17 -0.45 -3.98 -14.81
CA ALA A 17 -1.19 -3.48 -13.64
C ALA A 17 -1.49 -4.60 -12.64
N GLY A 18 -1.88 -5.79 -13.12
CA GLY A 18 -2.11 -6.96 -12.27
C GLY A 18 -0.85 -7.46 -11.58
N LEU A 19 0.27 -7.51 -12.31
CA LEU A 19 1.56 -7.93 -11.78
C LEU A 19 2.06 -6.93 -10.72
N VAL A 20 2.10 -5.64 -11.05
CA VAL A 20 2.50 -4.58 -10.11
C VAL A 20 1.57 -4.53 -8.90
N GLY A 21 0.26 -4.65 -9.10
CA GLY A 21 -0.72 -4.70 -8.02
C GLY A 21 -0.53 -5.91 -7.09
N SER A 22 -0.15 -7.06 -7.63
CA SER A 22 0.13 -8.27 -6.83
C SER A 22 1.39 -8.10 -5.98
N PHE A 23 2.48 -7.60 -6.56
CA PHE A 23 3.70 -7.28 -5.81
C PHE A 23 3.45 -6.26 -4.71
N PHE A 24 2.68 -5.21 -5.03
CA PHE A 24 2.27 -4.19 -4.08
C PHE A 24 1.47 -4.76 -2.91
N TYR A 25 0.52 -5.63 -3.20
CA TYR A 25 -0.30 -6.28 -2.17
C TYR A 25 0.54 -7.15 -1.22
N ILE A 26 1.48 -7.92 -1.78
CA ILE A 26 2.42 -8.72 -0.99
C ILE A 26 3.28 -7.82 -0.10
N GLN A 27 3.84 -6.74 -0.67
CA GLN A 27 4.69 -5.81 0.06
C GLN A 27 3.93 -5.10 1.19
N LEU A 28 2.70 -4.62 0.94
CA LEU A 28 1.85 -4.02 1.98
C LEU A 28 1.49 -5.02 3.09
N SER A 29 1.16 -6.26 2.71
CA SER A 29 0.81 -7.30 3.67
C SER A 29 2.00 -7.70 4.56
N GLN A 30 3.21 -7.75 3.99
CA GLN A 30 4.45 -7.97 4.73
C GLN A 30 4.73 -6.80 5.68
N TRP A 31 4.64 -5.57 5.19
CA TRP A 31 4.83 -4.36 6.00
C TRP A 31 3.84 -4.30 7.19
N LEU A 32 2.56 -4.59 6.96
CA LEU A 32 1.56 -4.63 8.02
C LEU A 32 1.87 -5.71 9.06
N ARG A 33 2.29 -6.90 8.62
CA ARG A 33 2.67 -8.00 9.51
C ARG A 33 3.84 -7.61 10.42
N ASP A 34 4.86 -6.97 9.84
CA ASP A 34 6.04 -6.52 10.59
C ASP A 34 5.67 -5.44 11.62
N LEU A 35 4.77 -4.52 11.25
CA LEU A 35 4.25 -3.51 12.19
C LEU A 35 3.43 -4.15 13.33
N VAL A 36 2.59 -5.14 13.04
CA VAL A 36 1.82 -5.84 14.07
C VAL A 36 2.73 -6.60 15.03
N ALA A 37 3.76 -7.28 14.50
CA ALA A 37 4.76 -7.97 15.31
C ALA A 37 5.53 -6.97 16.21
N LEU A 38 5.92 -5.82 15.66
CA LEU A 38 6.57 -4.76 16.42
C LEU A 38 5.65 -4.19 17.51
N HIS A 39 4.38 -3.96 17.21
CA HIS A 39 3.40 -3.49 18.20
C HIS A 39 3.32 -4.44 19.39
N GLN A 40 3.22 -5.75 19.14
CA GLN A 40 3.18 -6.76 20.21
C GLN A 40 4.46 -6.77 21.05
N LYS A 41 5.65 -6.67 20.42
CA LYS A 41 6.93 -6.54 21.15
C LYS A 41 6.96 -5.30 22.03
N VAL A 42 6.48 -4.17 21.53
CA VAL A 42 6.44 -2.89 22.26
C VAL A 42 5.47 -2.96 23.43
N GLU A 43 4.31 -3.56 23.23
CA GLU A 43 3.28 -3.71 24.26
C GLU A 43 3.75 -4.60 25.42
N LEU A 44 4.43 -5.71 25.12
CA LEU A 44 5.03 -6.62 26.11
C LEU A 44 6.13 -5.95 26.95
N ASN A 45 6.92 -5.06 26.34
CA ASN A 45 8.04 -4.40 27.00
C ASN A 45 7.67 -3.01 27.55
N ARG A 46 6.40 -2.60 27.48
CA ARG A 46 5.94 -1.24 27.84
C ARG A 46 6.18 -0.89 29.32
N PHE A 47 6.14 -1.89 30.20
CA PHE A 47 6.33 -1.72 31.64
C PHE A 47 7.78 -2.03 32.05
N ALA A 48 8.73 -1.37 31.40
CA ALA A 48 10.16 -1.61 31.55
C ALA A 48 10.65 -1.35 32.99
N GLY A 49 10.87 -2.42 33.75
CA GLY A 49 11.54 -2.41 35.06
C GLY A 49 13.01 -2.82 34.96
N ASP A 50 13.35 -3.73 34.05
CA ASP A 50 14.66 -4.40 34.01
C ASP A 50 15.57 -3.92 32.85
N GLU A 51 16.90 -4.00 33.03
CA GLU A 51 17.93 -3.75 31.99
C GLU A 51 17.67 -4.43 30.62
N PRO A 52 17.31 -5.73 30.55
CA PRO A 52 16.95 -6.38 29.29
C PRO A 52 15.75 -5.72 28.58
N GLN A 53 14.75 -5.24 29.33
CA GLN A 53 13.56 -4.61 28.75
C GLN A 53 13.90 -3.23 28.16
N LYS A 54 14.83 -2.48 28.78
CA LYS A 54 15.34 -1.22 28.23
C LYS A 54 16.04 -1.41 26.90
N ARG A 55 16.87 -2.45 26.77
CA ARG A 55 17.53 -2.79 25.50
C ARG A 55 16.51 -3.18 24.42
N ALA A 56 15.50 -3.99 24.78
CA ALA A 56 14.43 -4.38 23.87
C ALA A 56 13.64 -3.17 23.33
N ILE A 57 13.37 -2.14 24.16
CA ILE A 57 12.72 -0.89 23.71
C ILE A 57 13.59 -0.13 22.70
N ILE A 58 14.91 -0.07 22.91
CA ILE A 58 15.83 0.62 21.99
C ILE A 58 15.84 -0.10 20.63
N GLU A 59 15.90 -1.43 20.64
CA GLU A 59 15.80 -2.24 19.42
C GLU A 59 14.47 -2.01 18.69
N CYS A 60 13.35 -2.01 19.43
CA CYS A 60 12.03 -1.70 18.88
C CYS A 60 11.97 -0.29 18.25
N ARG A 61 12.68 0.70 18.81
CA ARG A 61 12.75 2.05 18.24
C ARG A 61 13.53 2.09 16.92
N ILE A 62 14.60 1.30 16.80
CA ILE A 62 15.36 1.18 15.56
C ILE A 62 14.52 0.46 14.50
N GLU A 63 13.87 -0.65 14.87
CA GLU A 63 12.93 -1.37 13.98
C GLU A 63 11.78 -0.46 13.51
N TYR A 64 11.20 0.33 14.42
CA TYR A 64 10.16 1.32 14.09
C TYR A 64 10.65 2.35 13.07
N ARG A 65 11.84 2.93 13.27
CA ARG A 65 12.39 3.91 12.31
C ARG A 65 12.62 3.30 10.94
N ARG A 66 13.01 2.04 10.87
CA ARG A 66 13.15 1.32 9.59
C ARG A 66 11.78 1.13 8.93
N LEU A 67 10.77 0.67 9.67
CA LEU A 67 9.43 0.34 9.16
C LEU A 67 8.54 1.57 8.89
N ALA A 68 8.80 2.70 9.55
CA ALA A 68 8.07 3.95 9.38
C ALA A 68 8.88 5.01 8.59
N THR A 69 9.85 4.58 7.80
CA THR A 69 10.64 5.49 6.96
C THR A 69 9.75 6.15 5.89
N TRP A 70 9.96 7.44 5.61
CA TRP A 70 9.28 8.17 4.52
C TRP A 70 9.35 7.44 3.17
N HIS A 71 10.47 6.78 2.88
CA HIS A 71 10.66 5.98 1.65
C HIS A 71 9.58 4.91 1.45
N ILE A 72 9.12 4.24 2.51
CA ILE A 72 8.08 3.20 2.40
C ILE A 72 6.75 3.85 1.97
N TYR A 73 6.40 4.99 2.56
CA TYR A 73 5.21 5.74 2.18
C TYR A 73 5.31 6.28 0.75
N ALA A 74 6.45 6.83 0.36
CA ALA A 74 6.69 7.35 -0.98
C ALA A 74 6.59 6.26 -2.05
N VAL A 75 7.19 5.09 -1.82
CA VAL A 75 7.10 3.94 -2.73
C VAL A 75 5.66 3.46 -2.83
N ASN A 76 4.97 3.26 -1.70
CA ASN A 76 3.59 2.80 -1.70
C ASN A 76 2.65 3.77 -2.44
N LEU A 77 2.80 5.07 -2.20
CA LEU A 77 2.01 6.10 -2.89
C LEU A 77 2.33 6.15 -4.39
N SER A 78 3.61 5.99 -4.77
CA SER A 78 4.02 5.96 -6.18
C SER A 78 3.42 4.78 -6.92
N VAL A 79 3.38 3.60 -6.29
CA VAL A 79 2.79 2.40 -6.89
C VAL A 79 1.27 2.54 -7.02
N ILE A 80 0.58 3.06 -6.00
CA ILE A 80 -0.85 3.37 -6.10
C ILE A 80 -1.11 4.34 -7.24
N ALA A 81 -0.35 5.44 -7.34
CA ALA A 81 -0.49 6.43 -8.40
C ALA A 81 -0.26 5.82 -9.79
N PHE A 82 0.75 4.95 -9.93
CA PHE A 82 1.05 4.27 -11.18
C PHE A 82 -0.06 3.32 -11.63
N VAL A 83 -0.60 2.50 -10.71
CA VAL A 83 -1.71 1.59 -11.03
C VAL A 83 -2.97 2.38 -11.41
N LEU A 84 -3.30 3.45 -10.66
CA LEU A 84 -4.41 4.35 -11.00
C LEU A 84 -4.22 4.98 -12.38
N PHE A 85 -3.00 5.41 -12.71
CA PHE A 85 -2.67 5.97 -14.01
C PHE A 85 -2.90 4.96 -15.15
N ILE A 86 -2.43 3.72 -15.02
CA ILE A 86 -2.67 2.67 -16.03
C ILE A 86 -4.17 2.39 -16.19
N LEU A 87 -4.93 2.33 -15.09
CA LEU A 87 -6.36 2.07 -15.15
C LEU A 87 -7.13 3.21 -15.84
N VAL A 88 -6.78 4.47 -15.55
CA VAL A 88 -7.35 5.62 -16.24
C VAL A 88 -7.01 5.59 -17.72
N LEU A 89 -5.77 5.25 -18.09
CA LEU A 89 -5.40 5.06 -19.49
C LEU A 89 -6.21 3.94 -20.16
N GLY A 90 -6.39 2.81 -19.48
CA GLY A 90 -7.23 1.71 -19.96
C GLY A 90 -8.67 2.15 -20.23
N LEU A 91 -9.27 2.91 -19.30
CA LEU A 91 -10.60 3.48 -19.47
C LEU A 91 -10.67 4.50 -20.62
N LEU A 92 -9.65 5.33 -20.79
CA LEU A 92 -9.59 6.30 -21.89
C LEU A 92 -9.44 5.62 -23.25
N MET A 93 -8.66 4.54 -23.34
CA MET A 93 -8.48 3.77 -24.58
C MET A 93 -9.73 2.99 -24.99
N ILE A 94 -10.59 2.65 -24.03
CA ILE A 94 -11.82 1.89 -24.27
C ILE A 94 -12.97 2.76 -24.80
N ARG A 95 -13.01 4.04 -24.43
CA ARG A 95 -14.05 5.01 -24.84
C ARG A 95 -14.24 5.14 -26.35
N PRO A 96 -13.19 5.27 -27.19
CA PRO A 96 -13.36 5.34 -28.64
C PRO A 96 -13.78 3.99 -29.27
N ALA A 97 -13.69 2.88 -28.53
CA ALA A 97 -14.13 1.55 -28.97
C ALA A 97 -15.56 1.20 -28.51
N ALA A 98 -16.37 2.18 -28.09
CA ALA A 98 -17.72 1.98 -27.56
C ALA A 98 -18.72 1.31 -28.51
N ALA A 99 -18.40 1.20 -29.81
CA ALA A 99 -19.20 0.47 -30.79
C ALA A 99 -18.97 -1.06 -30.76
N ASP A 100 -17.97 -1.54 -30.02
CA ASP A 100 -17.61 -2.95 -29.95
C ASP A 100 -18.48 -3.68 -28.89
N PRO A 101 -19.15 -4.81 -29.21
CA PRO A 101 -19.97 -5.57 -28.26
C PRO A 101 -19.21 -6.07 -27.02
N MET A 102 -17.88 -6.08 -27.03
CA MET A 102 -17.04 -6.43 -25.88
C MET A 102 -16.84 -5.27 -24.88
N TYR A 103 -17.26 -4.05 -25.21
CA TYR A 103 -17.02 -2.85 -24.41
C TYR A 103 -17.51 -2.97 -22.96
N ASP A 104 -18.77 -3.41 -22.76
CA ASP A 104 -19.39 -3.46 -21.43
C ASP A 104 -18.68 -4.46 -20.51
N TYR A 105 -18.32 -5.63 -21.03
CA TYR A 105 -17.61 -6.65 -20.26
C TYR A 105 -16.24 -6.15 -19.79
N LEU A 106 -15.52 -5.48 -20.69
CA LEU A 106 -14.17 -4.98 -20.41
C LEU A 106 -14.21 -3.76 -19.47
N ALA A 107 -15.21 -2.89 -19.62
CA ALA A 107 -15.45 -1.76 -18.71
C ALA A 107 -15.81 -2.23 -17.29
N ILE A 108 -16.70 -3.23 -17.16
CA ILE A 108 -17.05 -3.81 -15.86
C ILE A 108 -15.83 -4.45 -15.21
N ALA A 109 -15.03 -5.22 -15.96
CA ALA A 109 -13.82 -5.84 -15.44
C ALA A 109 -12.81 -4.81 -14.90
N LEU A 110 -12.59 -3.72 -15.65
CA LEU A 110 -11.76 -2.58 -15.23
C LEU A 110 -12.28 -1.92 -13.94
N TRP A 111 -13.59 -1.70 -13.85
CA TRP A 111 -14.22 -1.10 -12.67
C TRP A 111 -14.14 -1.99 -11.43
N VAL A 112 -14.41 -3.28 -11.57
CA VAL A 112 -14.29 -4.24 -10.46
C VAL A 112 -12.84 -4.32 -9.99
N PHE A 113 -11.88 -4.40 -10.92
CA PHE A 113 -10.46 -4.38 -10.58
C PHE A 113 -10.07 -3.10 -9.84
N LEU A 114 -10.50 -1.94 -10.33
CA LEU A 114 -10.23 -0.65 -9.69
C LEU A 114 -10.81 -0.60 -8.27
N ALA A 115 -12.06 -1.03 -8.08
CA ALA A 115 -12.72 -1.03 -6.78
C ALA A 115 -12.00 -1.94 -5.78
N VAL A 116 -11.62 -3.15 -6.20
CA VAL A 116 -10.87 -4.09 -5.37
C VAL A 116 -9.48 -3.56 -5.04
N PHE A 117 -8.77 -3.04 -6.04
CA PHE A 117 -7.42 -2.50 -5.85
C PHE A 117 -7.43 -1.31 -4.88
N VAL A 118 -8.28 -0.31 -5.13
CA VAL A 118 -8.38 0.88 -4.28
C VAL A 118 -8.87 0.51 -2.88
N GLY A 119 -9.86 -0.37 -2.77
CA GLY A 119 -10.38 -0.83 -1.49
C GLY A 119 -9.30 -1.50 -0.64
N LEU A 120 -8.63 -2.52 -1.19
CA LEU A 120 -7.58 -3.25 -0.47
C LEU A 120 -6.36 -2.37 -0.17
N ALA A 121 -5.89 -1.58 -1.15
CA ALA A 121 -4.77 -0.66 -0.97
C ALA A 121 -5.06 0.34 0.15
N SER A 122 -6.25 0.96 0.14
CA SER A 122 -6.64 1.96 1.13
C SER A 122 -6.76 1.34 2.52
N VAL A 123 -7.40 0.17 2.64
CA VAL A 123 -7.57 -0.52 3.93
C VAL A 123 -6.23 -0.93 4.52
N LEU A 124 -5.37 -1.60 3.74
CA LEU A 124 -4.06 -2.06 4.22
C LEU A 124 -3.14 -0.88 4.57
N PHE A 125 -3.13 0.16 3.73
CA PHE A 125 -2.34 1.36 3.99
C PHE A 125 -2.82 2.08 5.24
N TRP A 126 -4.14 2.22 5.42
CA TRP A 126 -4.73 2.83 6.61
C TRP A 126 -4.41 2.04 7.87
N LEU A 127 -4.58 0.71 7.86
CA LEU A 127 -4.26 -0.16 8.98
C LEU A 127 -2.78 -0.08 9.36
N GLY A 128 -1.88 -0.14 8.38
CA GLY A 128 -0.45 0.00 8.62
C GLY A 128 -0.09 1.38 9.17
N HIS A 129 -0.70 2.45 8.65
CA HIS A 129 -0.49 3.80 9.16
C HIS A 129 -1.02 3.97 10.60
N SER A 130 -2.20 3.44 10.92
CA SER A 130 -2.74 3.46 12.29
C SER A 130 -1.81 2.74 13.25
N LYS A 131 -1.35 1.54 12.90
CA LYS A 131 -0.43 0.75 13.73
C LYS A 131 0.92 1.44 13.92
N ALA A 132 1.48 2.03 12.86
CA ALA A 132 2.69 2.82 12.98
C ALA A 132 2.52 4.01 13.93
N ARG A 133 1.38 4.72 13.86
CA ARG A 133 1.08 5.82 14.78
C ARG A 133 0.91 5.37 16.24
N GLU A 134 0.26 4.24 16.48
CA GLU A 134 0.11 3.64 17.81
C GLU A 134 1.50 3.31 18.41
N ILE A 135 2.37 2.65 17.64
CA ILE A 135 3.74 2.33 18.05
C ILE A 135 4.55 3.60 18.32
N GLY A 136 4.45 4.59 17.43
CA GLY A 136 5.11 5.89 17.60
C GLY A 136 4.67 6.61 18.87
N ALA A 137 3.37 6.56 19.21
CA ALA A 137 2.86 7.17 20.45
C ALA A 137 3.40 6.48 21.71
N ILE A 138 3.67 5.17 21.67
CA ILE A 138 4.25 4.42 22.80
C ILE A 138 5.76 4.67 22.91
N LEU A 139 6.48 4.63 21.78
CA LEU A 139 7.94 4.71 21.75
C LEU A 139 8.48 6.14 21.83
N GLU A 140 7.75 7.11 21.31
CA GLU A 140 8.08 8.54 21.31
C GLU A 140 6.92 9.33 21.93
N PRO A 141 6.62 9.13 23.23
CA PRO A 141 5.61 9.93 23.89
C PRO A 141 6.02 11.39 23.75
N LYS A 142 5.16 12.18 23.09
CA LYS A 142 5.36 13.61 22.87
C LYS A 142 5.73 14.21 24.22
N ARG A 143 7.00 14.62 24.39
CA ARG A 143 7.39 15.35 25.61
C ARG A 143 6.39 16.49 25.74
N PRO A 144 5.71 16.66 26.89
CA PRO A 144 4.96 17.89 27.10
C PRO A 144 5.97 19.02 26.85
N SER A 145 5.64 19.89 25.90
CA SER A 145 6.29 21.18 25.73
C SER A 145 6.05 21.96 27.01
N GLY A 146 6.89 21.70 28.02
CA GLY A 146 6.93 22.41 29.28
C GLY A 146 7.96 23.54 29.16
N GLY A 147 7.50 24.75 29.48
CA GLY A 147 8.25 25.99 29.47
C GLY A 147 7.28 27.14 29.37
#